data_AF-A0A358CZZ3-F1
#
_entry.id   AF-A0A358CZZ3-F1
#
_cell.length_a   1.000
_cell.length_b   1.000
_cell.length_c   1.000
_cell.angle_alpha   90.00
_cell.angle_beta   90.00
_cell.angle_gamma   90.00
#
_symmetry.space_group_name_H-M   'P 1'
#
loop_
_entity.id
_entity.type
_entity.pdbx_description
1 polymer ?
#
loop_
_entity_poly.entity_id
_entity_poly.type
_entity_poly.pdbx_seq_one_letter_code
_entity_poly.pdbx_strand_id
1 'polypeptide(L)'
;MSNKNGGIKGDFDELISTLRAYVKQETLAPLKGLGRYLAFGLAGSTIFGIGGIFLVLATVRILQTTTDAFQGNLSFFPYLCGMTACGVLIYLVLLALKRDGRRHSSDR
;
A
#
# COMPACT_ATOMS: atom_id res chain seq x y z
N MET A 1 54.02 -5.66 -34.99
CA MET A 1 53.77 -5.62 -33.53
C MET A 1 52.27 -5.57 -33.32
N SER A 2 51.68 -6.68 -32.86
CA SER A 2 50.23 -6.78 -32.60
C SER A 2 49.89 -6.02 -31.32
N ASN A 3 49.05 -4.99 -31.43
CA ASN A 3 48.57 -4.19 -30.30
C ASN A 3 47.55 -5.01 -29.48
N LYS A 4 48.06 -5.98 -28.72
CA LYS A 4 47.30 -6.94 -27.90
C LYS A 4 46.53 -6.27 -26.74
N ASN A 5 46.79 -5.00 -26.46
CA ASN A 5 46.16 -4.24 -25.37
C ASN A 5 44.77 -3.69 -25.70
N GLY A 6 44.37 -3.66 -26.97
CA GLY A 6 43.04 -3.21 -27.39
C GLY A 6 41.96 -4.29 -27.34
N GLY A 7 42.33 -5.56 -27.62
CA GLY A 7 41.38 -6.67 -27.72
C GLY A 7 40.73 -7.05 -26.37
N ILE A 8 41.53 -7.14 -25.31
CA ILE A 8 41.01 -7.50 -23.97
C ILE A 8 40.08 -6.41 -23.43
N LYS A 9 40.40 -5.13 -23.65
CA LYS A 9 39.54 -4.03 -23.21
C LYS A 9 38.21 -4.01 -23.99
N GLY A 10 38.27 -4.28 -25.29
CA GLY A 10 37.09 -4.44 -26.14
C GLY A 10 36.21 -5.61 -25.70
N ASP A 11 36.79 -6.78 -25.46
CA ASP A 11 36.06 -7.97 -24.98
C ASP A 11 35.42 -7.74 -23.60
N PHE A 12 36.10 -7.04 -22.70
CA PHE A 12 35.56 -6.67 -21.38
C PHE A 12 34.41 -5.66 -21.49
N ASP A 13 34.55 -4.63 -22.34
CA ASP A 13 33.47 -3.67 -22.59
C ASP A 13 32.25 -4.34 -23.24
N GLU A 14 32.48 -5.31 -24.13
CA GLU A 14 31.43 -6.08 -24.78
C GLU A 14 30.70 -7.01 -23.79
N LEU A 15 31.44 -7.69 -22.91
CA LEU A 15 30.87 -8.48 -21.80
C LEU A 15 30.06 -7.61 -20.83
N ILE A 16 30.58 -6.44 -20.45
CA ILE A 16 29.87 -5.52 -19.56
C ILE A 16 28.60 -4.98 -20.24
N SER A 17 28.68 -4.67 -21.54
CA SER A 17 27.53 -4.16 -22.29
C SER A 17 26.39 -5.19 -22.38
N THR A 18 26.74 -6.46 -22.60
CA THR A 18 25.78 -7.57 -22.69
C THR A 18 25.18 -7.92 -21.33
N LEU A 19 25.98 -7.98 -20.27
CA LEU A 19 25.49 -8.15 -18.89
C LEU A 19 24.54 -7.02 -18.49
N ARG A 20 24.90 -5.77 -18.80
CA ARG A 20 24.05 -4.61 -18.51
C ARG A 20 22.73 -4.68 -19.28
N ALA A 21 22.76 -5.12 -20.53
CA ALA A 21 21.55 -5.32 -21.33
C ALA A 21 20.65 -6.42 -20.74
N TYR A 22 21.24 -7.51 -20.23
CA TYR A 22 20.53 -8.62 -19.62
C TYR A 22 19.87 -8.23 -18.31
N VAL A 23 20.63 -7.59 -17.40
CA VAL A 23 20.08 -7.06 -16.15
C VAL A 23 18.95 -6.09 -16.44
N LYS A 24 19.10 -5.22 -17.45
CA LYS A 24 18.04 -4.30 -17.86
C LYS A 24 16.81 -5.04 -18.41
N GLN A 25 16.97 -6.11 -19.19
CA GLN A 25 15.85 -6.91 -19.69
C GLN A 25 15.12 -7.67 -18.58
N GLU A 26 15.88 -8.32 -17.69
CA GLU A 26 15.32 -9.11 -16.60
C GLU A 26 14.75 -8.23 -15.48
N THR A 27 15.23 -7.01 -15.28
CA THR A 27 14.72 -6.10 -14.22
C THR A 27 13.58 -5.19 -14.70
N LEU A 28 13.53 -4.81 -15.98
CA LEU A 28 12.46 -3.93 -16.47
C LEU A 28 11.09 -4.60 -16.48
N ALA A 29 11.02 -5.90 -16.76
CA ALA A 29 9.77 -6.67 -16.71
C ALA A 29 9.15 -6.68 -15.29
N PRO A 30 9.87 -7.05 -14.21
CA PRO A 30 9.33 -7.01 -12.85
C PRO A 30 9.12 -5.59 -12.33
N LEU A 31 9.95 -4.61 -12.71
CA LEU A 31 9.82 -3.23 -12.23
C LEU A 31 8.52 -2.56 -12.74
N LYS A 32 8.12 -2.84 -13.98
CA LYS A 32 6.85 -2.36 -14.54
C LYS A 32 5.65 -3.00 -13.82
N GLY A 33 5.76 -4.27 -13.43
CA GLY A 33 4.76 -4.95 -12.60
C GLY A 33 4.65 -4.31 -11.22
N LEU A 34 5.78 -4.09 -10.55
CA LEU A 34 5.84 -3.48 -9.22
C LEU A 34 5.28 -2.06 -9.20
N GLY A 35 5.59 -1.24 -10.21
CA GLY A 35 5.03 0.11 -10.33
C GLY A 35 3.51 0.12 -10.39
N ARG A 36 2.89 -0.84 -11.10
CA ARG A 36 1.44 -0.96 -11.17
C ARG A 36 0.82 -1.42 -9.84
N TYR A 37 1.45 -2.37 -9.16
CA TYR A 37 1.02 -2.80 -7.82
C TYR A 37 1.10 -1.67 -6.80
N LEU A 38 2.19 -0.90 -6.79
CA LEU A 38 2.31 0.29 -5.93
C LEU A 38 1.25 1.33 -6.26
N ALA A 39 1.01 1.62 -7.55
CA ALA A 39 -0.01 2.58 -7.95
C ALA A 39 -1.41 2.18 -7.47
N PHE A 40 -1.80 0.91 -7.62
CA PHE A 40 -3.07 0.41 -7.11
C PHE A 40 -3.13 0.38 -5.58
N GLY A 41 -2.02 0.04 -4.91
CA GLY A 41 -1.93 0.09 -3.44
C GLY A 41 -2.10 1.50 -2.89
N LEU A 42 -1.43 2.48 -3.48
CA LEU A 42 -1.55 3.89 -3.13
C LEU A 42 -2.97 4.41 -3.38
N ALA A 43 -3.52 4.19 -4.58
CA ALA A 43 -4.87 4.61 -4.92
C ALA A 43 -5.92 3.99 -3.97
N GLY A 44 -5.80 2.68 -3.70
CA GLY A 44 -6.66 1.97 -2.76
C GLY A 44 -6.55 2.52 -1.34
N SER A 45 -5.33 2.76 -0.85
CA SER A 45 -5.11 3.29 0.50
C SER A 45 -5.70 4.69 0.68
N THR A 46 -5.59 5.55 -0.34
CA THR A 46 -6.15 6.90 -0.32
C THR A 46 -7.67 6.87 -0.26
N ILE A 47 -8.31 6.08 -1.13
CA ILE A 47 -9.77 5.92 -1.15
C ILE A 47 -10.26 5.33 0.17
N PHE A 48 -9.57 4.32 0.70
CA PHE A 48 -9.93 3.66 1.96
C PHE A 48 -9.78 4.61 3.15
N GLY A 49 -8.71 5.41 3.19
CA GLY A 49 -8.49 6.42 4.22
C GLY A 49 -9.59 7.50 4.21
N ILE A 50 -9.91 8.03 3.03
CA ILE A 50 -11.00 9.01 2.86
C ILE A 50 -12.34 8.40 3.31
N GLY A 51 -12.66 7.19 2.84
CA GLY A 51 -13.88 6.49 3.22
C GLY A 51 -13.98 6.25 4.72
N GLY A 52 -12.87 5.89 5.38
CA GLY A 52 -12.78 5.73 6.82
C GLY A 52 -13.10 7.03 7.58
N ILE A 53 -12.54 8.16 7.15
CA ILE A 53 -12.84 9.48 7.73
C ILE A 53 -14.33 9.80 7.60
N PHE A 54 -14.89 9.65 6.40
CA PHE A 54 -16.32 9.89 6.17
C PHE A 54 -17.22 8.98 7.00
N LEU A 55 -16.84 7.71 7.19
CA LEU A 55 -17.59 6.75 8.00
C LEU A 55 -17.59 7.13 9.49
N VAL A 56 -16.45 7.57 10.01
CA VAL A 56 -16.35 8.10 11.39
C VAL A 56 -17.20 9.35 11.54
N LEU A 57 -17.07 10.31 10.61
CA LEU A 57 -17.85 11.55 10.64
C LEU A 57 -19.36 11.29 10.51
N ALA A 58 -19.77 10.36 9.66
CA ALA A 58 -21.18 9.97 9.51
C ALA A 58 -21.72 9.33 10.79
N THR A 59 -20.93 8.46 11.44
CA THR A 59 -21.31 7.83 12.71
C THR A 59 -21.51 8.88 13.80
N VAL A 60 -20.54 9.79 13.97
CA VAL A 60 -20.62 10.89 14.92
C VAL A 60 -21.80 11.80 14.62
N ARG A 61 -22.02 12.11 13.33
CA ARG A 61 -23.08 13.02 12.90
C ARG A 61 -24.46 12.45 13.09
N ILE A 62 -24.70 11.18 12.75
CA ILE A 62 -25.98 10.50 13.02
C ILE A 62 -26.30 10.56 14.51
N LEU A 63 -25.32 10.24 15.35
CA LEU A 63 -25.50 10.24 16.80
C LEU A 63 -25.79 11.64 17.37
N GLN A 64 -25.18 12.67 16.79
CA GLN A 64 -25.46 14.07 17.14
C GLN A 64 -26.83 14.56 16.62
N THR A 65 -27.26 14.12 15.43
CA THR A 65 -28.53 14.56 14.82
C THR A 65 -29.77 13.85 15.35
N THR A 66 -29.63 12.61 15.82
CA THR A 66 -30.76 11.81 16.33
C THR A 66 -30.98 12.03 17.83
N THR A 67 -30.03 12.64 18.53
CA THR A 67 -30.09 12.79 19.98
C THR A 67 -29.70 14.19 20.41
N ASP A 68 -30.63 15.14 20.24
CA ASP A 68 -30.58 16.48 20.86
C ASP A 68 -30.43 16.42 22.40
N ALA A 69 -30.67 15.25 23.02
CA ALA A 69 -30.50 15.03 24.46
C ALA A 69 -29.04 15.00 24.95
N PHE A 70 -28.03 14.99 24.06
CA PHE A 70 -26.61 14.97 24.45
C PHE A 70 -25.97 16.35 24.65
N GLN A 71 -26.75 17.44 24.59
CA GLN A 71 -26.26 18.83 24.71
C GLN A 71 -25.75 19.22 26.13
N GLY A 72 -25.74 18.31 27.10
CA GLY A 72 -25.26 18.52 28.47
C GLY A 72 -24.10 17.61 28.89
N ASN A 73 -24.24 16.89 30.00
CA ASN A 73 -23.20 16.08 30.67
C ASN A 73 -22.71 14.83 29.88
N LEU A 74 -23.26 14.57 28.70
CA LEU A 74 -22.98 13.39 27.87
C LEU A 74 -22.33 13.77 26.52
N SER A 75 -21.82 15.00 26.39
CA SER A 75 -21.11 15.50 25.20
C SER A 75 -19.86 14.68 24.83
N PHE A 76 -19.33 13.87 25.75
CA PHE A 76 -18.21 12.95 25.50
C PHE A 76 -18.60 11.69 24.70
N PHE A 77 -19.88 11.30 24.71
CA PHE A 77 -20.39 10.08 24.09
C PHE A 77 -20.16 10.00 22.56
N PRO A 78 -20.40 11.07 21.77
CA PRO A 78 -20.07 11.06 20.34
C PRO A 78 -18.58 10.87 20.06
N TYR A 79 -17.69 11.41 20.90
CA TYR A 79 -16.24 11.20 20.74
C TYR A 79 -15.82 9.77 21.08
N LEU A 80 -16.45 9.16 22.10
CA LEU A 80 -16.22 7.75 22.44
C LEU A 80 -16.66 6.83 21.30
N CYS A 81 -17.79 7.14 20.65
CA CYS A 81 -18.27 6.41 19.48
C CYS A 81 -17.30 6.56 18.28
N GLY A 82 -16.79 7.77 18.04
CA GLY A 82 -15.71 8.00 17.07
C GLY A 82 -14.46 7.16 17.37
N MET A 83 -14.06 7.07 18.64
CA MET A 83 -12.93 6.24 19.07
C MET A 83 -13.19 4.75 18.82
N THR A 84 -14.41 4.26 19.08
CA THR A 84 -14.78 2.88 18.73
C THR A 84 -14.80 2.64 17.23
N ALA A 85 -15.29 3.59 16.43
CA ALA A 85 -15.30 3.48 14.97
C ALA A 85 -13.87 3.40 14.40
N CYS A 86 -12.95 4.22 14.92
CA CYS A 86 -11.52 4.09 14.61
C CYS A 86 -10.97 2.72 14.99
N GLY A 87 -11.31 2.21 16.18
CA GLY A 87 -10.91 0.87 16.63
C GLY A 87 -11.42 -0.24 15.70
N VAL A 88 -12.69 -0.15 15.26
CA VAL A 88 -13.28 -1.09 14.30
C VAL A 88 -12.57 -1.00 12.95
N LEU A 89 -12.28 0.20 12.44
CA LEU A 89 -11.53 0.36 11.19
C LEU A 89 -10.14 -0.26 11.27
N ILE A 90 -9.41 -0.03 12.37
CA ILE A 90 -8.09 -0.65 12.59
C ILE A 90 -8.24 -2.17 12.64
N TYR A 91 -9.23 -2.69 13.37
CA TYR A 91 -9.49 -4.13 13.45
C TYR A 91 -9.81 -4.74 12.08
N LEU A 92 -10.63 -4.08 11.27
CA LEU A 92 -10.94 -4.51 9.91
C LEU A 92 -9.71 -4.53 9.00
N VAL A 93 -8.85 -3.51 9.10
CA VAL A 93 -7.58 -3.47 8.36
C VAL A 93 -6.68 -4.64 8.80
N LEU A 94 -6.54 -4.89 10.09
CA LEU A 94 -5.75 -6.02 10.60
C LEU A 94 -6.32 -7.36 10.14
N LEU A 95 -7.64 -7.50 10.10
CA LEU A 95 -8.32 -8.71 9.62
C LEU A 95 -8.14 -8.90 8.11
N ALA A 96 -8.20 -7.81 7.33
CA ALA A 96 -7.92 -7.83 5.90
C ALA A 96 -6.48 -8.29 5.63
N LEU A 97 -5.50 -7.73 6.34
CA LEU A 97 -4.09 -8.14 6.25
C LEU A 97 -3.89 -9.61 6.64
N LYS A 98 -4.56 -10.07 7.71
CA LYS A 98 -4.51 -11.47 8.14
C LYS A 98 -5.15 -12.42 7.12
N ARG A 99 -6.23 -12.01 6.45
CA ARG A 99 -6.87 -12.81 5.39
C ARG A 99 -5.99 -12.95 4.17
N ASP A 100 -5.24 -11.90 3.82
CA ASP A 100 -4.32 -11.93 2.68
C ASP A 100 -3.16 -12.91 2.91
N GLY A 101 -2.56 -12.90 4.12
CA GLY A 101 -1.53 -13.87 4.49
C GLY A 101 -2.00 -15.33 4.49
N ARG A 102 -3.28 -15.58 4.83
CA ARG A 102 -3.87 -16.93 4.83
C ARG A 102 -4.12 -17.48 3.42
N ARG A 103 -4.31 -16.64 2.41
CA ARG A 103 -4.51 -17.08 1.01
C ARG A 103 -3.25 -17.71 0.43
N HIS A 104 -2.08 -17.17 0.74
CA HIS A 104 -0.79 -17.70 0.25
C HIS A 104 -0.32 -18.99 0.94
N SER A 105 -0.89 -19.36 2.09
CA SER A 105 -0.54 -20.61 2.79
C SER A 105 -1.37 -21.82 2.35
N SER A 106 -2.44 -21.63 1.58
CA SER A 106 -3.31 -22.73 1.13
C SER A 106 -2.94 -23.31 -0.24
N ASP A 107 -2.00 -22.66 -0.95
CA ASP A 107 -1.51 -23.05 -2.29
C ASP A 107 -0.13 -23.75 -2.25
N ARG A 108 0.38 -24.12 -1.06
CA ARG A 108 1.57 -24.97 -0.89
C ARG A 108 1.17 -26.31 -0.31
#